data_AF-A0A9D2L8W8-F1
#
_entry.id   AF-A0A9D2L8W8-F1
#
_cell.length_a   1.000
_cell.length_b   1.000
_cell.length_c   1.000
_cell.angle_alpha   90.00
_cell.angle_beta   90.00
_cell.angle_gamma   90.00
#
_symmetry.space_group_name_H-M   'P 1'
#
loop_
_entity.id
_entity.type
_entity.pdbx_description
1 polymer ?
#
loop_
_entity_poly.entity_id
_entity_poly.type
_entity_poly.pdbx_seq_one_letter_code
_entity_poly.pdbx_strand_id
1 'polypeptide(L)' 'ETVNRVIYEELCRGIISDESRKQYVKIIEKLKEKGAQGVILGCTEIGLLVKQEDSPLPVFDTTAIHGYRAAMEALKD' A
#
# COMPACT_ATOMS: atom_id res chain seq x y z
N GLU A 1 -9.59 -10.33 -7.11
CA GLU A 1 -9.87 -9.54 -8.32
C GLU A 1 -9.79 -8.03 -8.08
N THR A 2 -10.52 -7.47 -7.11
CA THR A 2 -10.56 -6.02 -6.80
C THR A 2 -9.20 -5.32 -6.72
N VAL A 3 -8.25 -5.88 -5.97
CA VAL A 3 -6.90 -5.29 -5.81
C VAL A 3 -6.22 -5.10 -7.17
N ASN A 4 -6.16 -6.16 -7.97
CA ASN A 4 -5.52 -6.15 -9.29
C ASN A 4 -6.22 -5.19 -10.26
N ARG A 5 -7.56 -5.20 -10.28
CA ARG A 5 -8.35 -4.29 -11.10
C ARG A 5 -8.03 -2.83 -10.79
N VAL A 6 -8.05 -2.45 -9.51
CA VAL A 6 -7.74 -1.08 -9.07
C VAL A 6 -6.33 -0.68 -9.47
N ILE A 7 -5.33 -1.58 -9.33
CA ILE A 7 -3.95 -1.28 -9.75
C ILE A 7 -3.90 -0.90 -11.23
N TYR A 8 -4.36 -1.79 -12.11
CA TYR A 8 -4.15 -1.62 -13.56
C TYR A 8 -5.13 -0.65 -14.22
N GLU A 9 -6.39 -0.63 -13.77
CA GLU A 9 -7.44 0.18 -14.40
C GLU A 9 -7.55 1.58 -13.80
N GLU A 10 -7.03 1.80 -12.58
CA GLU A 10 -7.11 3.09 -11.90
C GLU A 10 -5.72 3.66 -11.61
N LEU A 11 -4.93 3.02 -10.74
CA LEU A 11 -3.70 3.61 -10.22
C LEU A 11 -2.63 3.80 -11.30
N CYS A 12 -2.39 2.80 -12.16
CA CYS A 12 -1.47 2.93 -13.30
C CYS A 12 -1.92 3.97 -14.34
N ARG A 13 -3.18 4.44 -14.25
CA ARG A 13 -3.74 5.50 -15.11
C ARG A 13 -3.86 6.84 -14.38
N GLY A 14 -3.30 6.95 -13.17
CA GLY A 14 -3.34 8.16 -12.35
C GLY A 14 -4.70 8.45 -11.70
N ILE A 15 -5.62 7.49 -11.69
CA ILE A 15 -6.95 7.64 -11.10
C ILE A 15 -6.86 7.20 -9.63
N ILE A 16 -7.13 8.13 -8.70
CA ILE A 16 -7.20 7.86 -7.27
C ILE A 16 -8.66 7.97 -6.82
N SER A 17 -9.24 6.86 -6.37
CA SER A 17 -10.66 6.75 -6.04
C SER A 17 -10.85 6.48 -4.54
N ASP A 18 -11.63 7.32 -3.86
CA ASP A 18 -11.99 7.09 -2.46
C ASP A 18 -12.82 5.81 -2.27
N GLU A 19 -13.60 5.40 -3.27
CA GLU A 19 -14.32 4.12 -3.21
C GLU A 19 -13.34 2.95 -3.25
N SER A 20 -12.34 3.01 -4.14
CA SER A 20 -11.28 2.00 -4.19
C SER A 20 -10.46 1.97 -2.90
N ARG A 21 -10.19 3.13 -2.30
CA ARG A 21 -9.54 3.20 -0.98
C ARG A 21 -10.38 2.48 0.09
N LYS A 22 -11.68 2.75 0.18
CA LYS A 22 -12.60 2.05 1.10
C LYS A 22 -12.60 0.54 0.89
N GLN A 23 -12.54 0.07 -0.36
CA GLN A 23 -12.44 -1.37 -0.65
C GLN A 23 -11.13 -1.96 -0.16
N TYR A 24 -9.99 -1.24 -0.32
CA TYR A 24 -8.70 -1.67 0.22
C TYR A 24 -8.73 -1.74 1.74
N VAL A 25 -9.26 -0.71 2.42
CA VAL A 25 -9.38 -0.70 3.89
C VAL A 25 -10.22 -1.88 4.39
N LYS A 26 -11.37 -2.16 3.76
CA LYS A 26 -12.20 -3.34 4.09
C LYS A 26 -11.45 -4.67 3.91
N ILE A 27 -10.57 -4.77 2.91
CA ILE A 27 -9.74 -5.97 2.73
C ILE A 27 -8.72 -6.08 3.87
N ILE A 28 -8.08 -4.98 4.25
CA ILE A 28 -7.12 -4.94 5.36
C ILE A 28 -7.81 -5.30 6.69
N GLU A 29 -9.01 -4.78 6.95
CA GLU A 29 -9.82 -5.15 8.12
C GLU A 29 -10.09 -6.66 8.19
N LYS A 30 -10.52 -7.27 7.08
CA LYS A 30 -10.74 -8.73 7.00
C LYS A 30 -9.46 -9.53 7.22
N LEU A 31 -8.30 -9.01 6.81
CA LEU A 31 -7.01 -9.67 7.05
C LEU A 31 -6.58 -9.53 8.52
N LYS A 32 -6.84 -8.38 9.15
CA LYS A 32 -6.64 -8.17 10.59
C LYS A 32 -7.46 -9.15 11.41
N GLU A 33 -8.74 -9.34 11.07
CA GLU A 33 -9.61 -10.33 11.72
C GLU A 33 -9.08 -11.77 11.60
N LYS A 34 -8.29 -12.05 10.57
CA LYS A 34 -7.60 -13.33 10.37
C LYS A 34 -6.24 -13.41 11.05
N GLY A 35 -5.85 -12.40 11.84
CA GLY A 35 -4.60 -12.38 12.61
C GLY A 35 -3.43 -11.69 11.93
N ALA A 36 -3.63 -11.01 10.79
CA ALA A 36 -2.56 -10.20 10.21
C ALA A 36 -2.15 -9.08 11.17
N GLN A 37 -0.84 -8.89 11.34
CA GLN A 37 -0.26 -7.90 12.27
C GLN A 37 0.26 -6.65 11.56
N GLY A 38 0.24 -6.66 10.23
CA GLY A 38 0.71 -5.58 9.36
C GLY A 38 0.26 -5.84 7.92
N VAL A 39 0.35 -4.81 7.08
CA VAL A 39 0.06 -4.90 5.65
C VAL A 39 1.24 -4.36 4.84
N ILE A 40 1.68 -5.14 3.85
CA ILE A 40 2.72 -4.72 2.91
C ILE A 40 2.04 -4.11 1.69
N LEU A 41 2.39 -2.87 1.32
CA LEU A 41 2.00 -2.29 0.05
C LEU A 41 2.97 -2.83 -1.02
N GLY A 42 2.64 -4.00 -1.55
CA GLY A 42 3.56 -4.79 -2.40
C GLY A 42 3.68 -4.32 -3.85
N CYS A 43 2.92 -3.29 -4.25
CA CYS A 43 3.01 -2.66 -5.56
C CYS A 43 3.15 -1.17 -5.32
N THR A 44 4.07 -0.52 -6.05
CA THR A 44 4.50 0.86 -5.77
C THR A 44 3.35 1.86 -5.81
N GLU A 45 2.36 1.58 -6.65
CA GLU A 45 1.16 2.36 -6.89
C GLU A 45 0.20 2.35 -5.70
N ILE A 46 0.19 1.29 -4.88
CA ILE A 46 -0.74 1.17 -3.75
C ILE A 46 -0.49 2.27 -2.71
N GLY A 47 0.78 2.70 -2.54
CA GLY A 47 1.14 3.82 -1.66
C GLY A 47 0.55 5.17 -2.08
N LEU A 48 0.09 5.29 -3.34
CA LEU A 48 -0.63 6.48 -3.81
C LEU A 48 -2.09 6.50 -3.31
N LEU A 49 -2.68 5.32 -3.03
CA LEU A 49 -4.09 5.17 -2.67
C LEU A 49 -4.32 5.04 -1.17
N VAL A 50 -3.50 4.26 -0.47
CA VAL A 50 -3.67 3.89 0.94
C VAL A 50 -2.46 4.33 1.74
N LYS A 51 -2.70 5.05 2.83
CA LYS A 51 -1.67 5.50 3.79
C LYS A 51 -1.87 4.85 5.15
N GLN A 52 -0.92 5.10 6.06
CA GLN A 52 -1.01 4.60 7.44
C GLN A 52 -2.29 5.07 8.16
N GLU A 53 -2.76 6.30 7.89
CA GLU A 53 -3.97 6.87 8.47
C GLU A 53 -5.27 6.17 8.04
N ASP A 54 -5.26 5.51 6.88
CA ASP A 54 -6.43 4.78 6.36
C ASP A 54 -6.49 3.33 6.88
N SER A 55 -5.37 2.79 7.35
CA SER A 55 -5.21 1.36 7.63
C SER A 55 -5.38 1.03 9.12
N PRO A 56 -6.16 -0.01 9.48
CA PRO A 56 -6.29 -0.49 10.85
C PRO A 56 -5.09 -1.33 11.31
N LEU A 57 -4.09 -1.53 10.45
CA LEU A 57 -2.84 -2.25 10.67
C LEU A 57 -1.63 -1.36 10.33
N PRO A 58 -0.46 -1.61 10.94
CA PRO A 58 0.81 -1.03 10.49
C PRO A 58 1.05 -1.27 8.99
N VAL A 59 1.37 -0.21 8.27
CA VAL A 59 1.60 -0.20 6.82
C VAL A 59 3.09 -0.23 6.54
N PHE A 60 3.52 -1.13 5.66
CA PHE A 60 4.87 -1.22 5.14
C PHE A 60 4.86 -0.83 3.66
N ASP A 61 5.11 0.44 3.38
CA ASP A 61 5.29 0.93 2.00
C ASP A 61 6.66 0.47 1.48
N THR A 62 6.63 -0.52 0.58
CA THR A 62 7.85 -1.10 0.02
C THR A 62 8.66 -0.09 -0.79
N THR A 63 8.00 0.85 -1.49
CA THR A 63 8.66 1.91 -2.26
C THR A 63 9.46 2.83 -1.35
N ALA A 64 8.81 3.31 -0.29
CA ALA A 64 9.42 4.24 0.66
C ALA A 64 10.57 3.56 1.43
N ILE A 65 10.35 2.34 1.93
CA ILE A 65 11.37 1.56 2.63
C ILE A 65 12.57 1.31 1.71
N HIS A 66 12.32 0.88 0.48
CA HIS A 66 13.38 0.59 -0.48
C HIS A 66 14.17 1.84 -0.85
N GLY A 67 13.49 2.95 -1.18
CA GLY A 67 14.13 4.22 -1.52
C GLY A 67 15.00 4.76 -0.38
N TYR A 68 14.49 4.73 0.86
CA TYR A 68 15.27 5.11 2.04
C TYR A 68 16.52 4.24 2.21
N ARG A 69 16.37 2.91 2.09
CA ARG A 69 17.51 1.98 2.20
C ARG A 69 18.55 2.20 1.11
N ALA A 70 18.12 2.44 -0.12
CA ALA A 70 19.02 2.74 -1.23
C ALA A 70 19.82 4.03 -0.98
N ALA A 71 19.16 5.10 -0.50
CA ALA A 71 19.83 6.35 -0.15
C ALA A 71 20.85 6.15 0.99
N MET A 72 20.50 5.41 2.04
CA MET A 72 21.42 5.10 3.13
C MET A 72 22.61 4.28 2.68
N GLU A 73 22.41 3.33 1.76
CA GLU A 73 23.51 2.53 1.19
C GLU A 73 24.48 3.40 0.38
N ALA A 74 23.95 4.31 -0.43
CA ALA A 74 24.77 5.23 -1.23
C ALA A 74 25.62 6.21 -0.40
N LEU A 75 25.28 6.39 0.88
CA LEU A 75 25.98 7.26 1.81
C LEU A 75 26.93 6.49 2.76
N LYS A 76 27.05 5.17 2.62
CA LYS A 76 28.05 4.40 3.37
C LYS A 76 29.43 4.65 2.77
N ASP A 77 30.37 5.03 3.62
CA ASP A 77 31.80 5.17 3.30
C ASP A 77 32.42 3.84 2.83
#